data_AF-A0A967SMA5-F1
#
_entry.id   AF-A0A967SMA5-F1
#
_cell.length_a   1.000
_cell.length_b   1.000
_cell.length_c   1.000
_cell.angle_alpha   90.00
_cell.angle_beta   90.00
_cell.angle_gamma   90.00
#
_symmetry.space_group_name_H-M   'P 1'
#
loop_
_entity.id
_entity.type
_entity.pdbx_description
1 polymer ?
#
loop_
_entity_poly.entity_id
_entity_poly.type
_entity_poly.pdbx_seq_one_letter_code
_entity_poly.pdbx_strand_id
1 'polypeptide(L)'
;RRMQGREALWIPGTDHAGIATQNVVERQLAEEGLTRQDLGREAFEERVWEWVKETRPRIMEQLEATGCSFDLSREHFTLDEDLSQAVREVFVRLYEKGLIYRGHYIIN
;
A
#
# COMPACT_ATOMS: atom_id res chain seq x y z
N ARG A 1 -5.78 20.33 18.85
CA ARG A 1 -6.68 20.94 17.83
C ARG A 1 -8.15 20.69 18.16
N ARG A 2 -8.58 19.44 18.31
CA ARG A 2 -9.96 19.07 18.71
C ARG A 2 -10.46 19.82 19.96
N MET A 3 -9.74 19.71 21.08
CA MET A 3 -10.09 20.40 22.34
C MET A 3 -9.99 21.94 22.28
N GLN A 4 -9.51 22.51 21.17
CA GLN A 4 -9.48 23.96 20.94
C GLN A 4 -10.71 24.43 20.14
N GLY A 5 -11.74 23.59 20.00
CA GLY A 5 -12.96 23.89 19.24
C GLY A 5 -12.78 23.80 17.72
N ARG A 6 -11.70 23.19 17.22
CA ARG A 6 -11.49 22.97 15.77
C ARG A 6 -11.91 21.56 15.37
N GLU A 7 -12.52 21.43 14.20
CA GLU A 7 -12.72 20.14 13.57
C GLU A 7 -11.35 19.50 13.28
N ALA A 8 -11.11 18.34 13.88
CA ALA A 8 -9.86 17.62 13.74
C ALA A 8 -10.14 16.28 13.07
N LEU A 9 -9.93 16.23 11.75
CA LEU A 9 -9.99 15.04 10.94
C LEU A 9 -8.59 14.43 10.82
N TRP A 10 -8.46 13.17 11.23
CA TRP A 10 -7.24 12.39 11.05
C TRP A 10 -7.64 11.06 10.42
N ILE A 11 -7.30 10.90 9.15
CA ILE A 11 -7.64 9.74 8.34
C ILE A 11 -6.48 8.73 8.47
N PRO A 12 -6.72 7.52 8.99
CA PRO A 12 -5.70 6.48 9.02
C PRO A 12 -5.57 5.81 7.65
N GLY A 13 -4.41 5.23 7.39
CA GLY A 13 -4.26 4.38 6.22
C GLY A 13 -2.95 3.61 6.23
N THR A 14 -2.92 2.55 5.42
CA THR A 14 -1.75 1.68 5.24
C THR A 14 -1.28 1.69 3.80
N ASP A 15 0.03 1.54 3.61
CA ASP A 15 0.66 1.48 2.28
C ASP A 15 1.02 0.04 1.92
N HIS A 16 0.70 -0.35 0.70
CA HIS A 16 1.12 -1.61 0.08
C HIS A 16 2.64 -1.72 -0.08
N ALA A 17 3.36 -0.58 -0.12
CA ALA A 17 4.81 -0.48 -0.10
C ALA A 17 5.58 -1.22 -1.21
N GLY A 18 4.89 -1.65 -2.28
CA GLY A 18 5.46 -2.26 -3.49
C GLY A 18 6.64 -3.20 -3.23
N ILE A 19 7.85 -2.74 -3.57
CA ILE A 19 9.12 -3.49 -3.46
C ILE A 19 9.41 -3.92 -2.00
N ALA A 20 9.06 -3.11 -1.00
CA ALA A 20 9.33 -3.46 0.39
C ALA A 20 8.53 -4.69 0.82
N THR A 21 7.23 -4.72 0.51
CA THR A 21 6.37 -5.87 0.76
C THR A 21 6.81 -7.09 -0.05
N GLN A 22 7.14 -6.89 -1.33
CA GLN A 22 7.67 -7.96 -2.19
C GLN A 22 8.91 -8.62 -1.57
N ASN A 23 9.87 -7.82 -1.08
CA ASN A 23 11.09 -8.33 -0.46
C ASN A 23 10.83 -9.13 0.82
N VAL A 24 9.81 -8.76 1.61
CA VAL A 24 9.43 -9.51 2.81
C VAL A 24 8.85 -10.86 2.43
N VAL A 25 7.93 -10.90 1.46
CA VAL A 25 7.32 -12.15 0.98
C VAL A 25 8.36 -13.05 0.31
N GLU A 26 9.28 -12.49 -0.49
CA GLU A 26 10.38 -13.26 -1.08
C GLU A 26 11.31 -13.88 -0.02
N ARG A 27 11.56 -13.19 1.11
CA ARG A 27 12.32 -13.77 2.23
C ARG A 27 11.59 -14.94 2.88
N GLN A 28 10.29 -14.84 3.08
CA GLN A 28 9.47 -15.94 3.61
C GLN A 28 9.48 -17.14 2.67
N LEU A 29 9.36 -16.91 1.36
CA LEU A 29 9.47 -17.98 0.37
C LEU A 29 10.85 -18.64 0.38
N ALA A 30 11.91 -17.86 0.56
CA ALA A 30 13.26 -18.41 0.67
C ALA A 30 13.43 -19.32 1.91
N GLU A 31 12.74 -19.03 3.02
CA GLU A 31 12.68 -19.91 4.19
C GLU A 31 11.95 -21.23 3.90
N GLU A 32 11.00 -21.22 2.96
CA GLU A 32 10.31 -22.41 2.42
C GLU A 32 11.13 -23.12 1.31
N GLY A 33 12.29 -22.56 0.92
CA GLY A 33 13.11 -23.09 -0.18
C GLY A 33 12.55 -22.81 -1.58
N LEU A 34 11.65 -21.83 -1.71
CA LEU A 34 11.00 -21.43 -2.95
C LEU A 34 11.43 -20.02 -3.39
N THR A 35 11.29 -19.72 -4.67
CA THR A 35 11.41 -18.37 -5.23
C THR A 35 10.08 -17.89 -5.80
N ARG A 36 9.92 -16.57 -6.02
CA ARG A 36 8.73 -16.03 -6.69
C ARG A 36 8.56 -16.58 -8.12
N GLN A 37 9.66 -16.94 -8.77
CA GLN A 37 9.64 -17.50 -10.13
C GLN A 37 9.07 -18.92 -10.12
N ASP A 38 9.33 -19.69 -9.06
CA ASP A 38 8.80 -21.05 -8.91
C ASP A 38 7.28 -21.06 -8.74
N LEU A 39 6.73 -20.04 -8.07
CA LEU A 39 5.28 -19.88 -7.88
C LEU A 39 4.56 -19.36 -9.13
N GLY A 40 5.22 -18.49 -9.89
CA GLY A 40 4.55 -17.69 -10.91
C GLY A 40 3.75 -16.52 -10.32
N ARG A 41 3.22 -15.67 -11.21
CA ARG A 41 2.68 -14.36 -10.85
C ARG A 41 1.44 -14.44 -9.94
N GLU A 42 0.44 -15.23 -10.34
CA GLU A 42 -0.85 -15.28 -9.63
C GLU A 42 -0.68 -15.80 -8.20
N ALA A 43 0.00 -16.92 -8.03
CA ALA A 43 0.28 -17.49 -6.70
C ALA A 43 1.16 -16.57 -5.84
N PHE A 44 2.10 -15.83 -6.44
CA PHE A 44 2.88 -14.83 -5.71
C PHE A 44 2.03 -13.64 -5.25
N GLU A 45 1.14 -13.12 -6.11
CA GLU A 45 0.21 -12.05 -5.75
C GLU A 45 -0.73 -12.49 -4.61
N GLU A 46 -1.18 -13.74 -4.59
CA GLU A 46 -1.95 -14.32 -3.49
C GLU A 46 -1.17 -14.29 -2.16
N ARG A 47 0.09 -14.75 -2.17
CA ARG A 47 0.97 -14.70 -0.97
C ARG A 47 1.18 -13.27 -0.48
N VAL A 48 1.32 -12.30 -1.38
CA VAL A 48 1.42 -10.87 -1.01
C VAL A 48 0.14 -10.39 -0.33
N TRP A 49 -1.03 -10.77 -0.85
CA TRP A 49 -2.31 -10.40 -0.24
C TRP A 49 -2.55 -11.09 1.10
N GLU A 50 -2.10 -12.33 1.28
CA GLU A 50 -2.13 -13.01 2.58
C GLU A 50 -1.30 -12.25 3.62
N TRP A 51 -0.07 -11.87 3.26
CA TRP A 51 0.78 -11.05 4.12
C TRP A 51 0.11 -9.72 4.48
N VAL A 52 -0.46 -9.00 3.50
CA VAL A 52 -1.18 -7.74 3.75
C VAL A 52 -2.36 -7.94 4.71
N LYS A 53 -3.16 -9.00 4.52
CA LYS A 53 -4.30 -9.34 5.38
C LYS A 53 -3.88 -9.63 6.82
N GLU A 54 -2.69 -10.20 7.02
CA GLU A 54 -2.15 -10.44 8.35
C GLU A 54 -1.58 -9.17 9.00
N THR A 55 -0.83 -8.36 8.25
CA THR A 55 -0.11 -7.22 8.83
C THR A 55 -0.97 -5.97 9.02
N ARG A 56 -1.91 -5.70 8.12
CA ARG A 56 -2.70 -4.47 8.16
C ARG A 56 -3.52 -4.35 9.46
N PRO A 57 -4.29 -5.37 9.89
CA PRO A 57 -5.02 -5.32 11.17
C PRO A 57 -4.07 -5.12 12.36
N ARG A 58 -2.92 -5.80 12.37
CA ARG A 58 -1.92 -5.67 13.45
C ARG A 58 -1.38 -4.25 13.59
N ILE A 59 -1.10 -3.57 12.46
CA ILE A 59 -0.67 -2.17 12.47
C ILE A 59 -1.75 -1.28 13.08
N MET A 60 -3.01 -1.49 12.70
CA MET A 60 -4.15 -0.72 13.23
C MET A 60 -4.36 -0.96 14.73
N GLU A 61 -4.31 -2.21 15.17
CA GLU A 61 -4.40 -2.59 16.60
C GLU A 61 -3.30 -1.92 17.43
N GLN A 62 -2.06 -1.90 16.93
CA GLN A 62 -0.94 -1.22 17.60
C GLN A 62 -1.20 0.28 17.73
N LEU A 63 -1.65 0.91 16.65
CA LEU A 63 -1.94 2.33 16.64
C LEU A 63 -3.09 2.69 17.61
N GLU A 64 -4.16 1.88 17.64
CA GLU A 64 -5.25 2.03 18.62
C GLU A 64 -4.76 1.87 20.06
N ALA A 65 -3.91 0.87 20.32
CA ALA A 65 -3.34 0.63 21.65
C ALA A 65 -2.47 1.79 22.15
N THR A 66 -1.87 2.57 21.25
CA THR A 66 -1.11 3.79 21.62
C THR A 66 -1.99 5.02 21.90
N GLY A 67 -3.31 4.90 21.80
CA GLY A 67 -4.25 6.00 22.05
C GLY A 67 -4.37 6.99 20.89
N CYS A 68 -4.04 6.55 19.68
CA CYS A 68 -4.25 7.37 18.48
C CYS A 68 -5.76 7.58 18.25
N SER A 69 -6.17 8.82 18.00
CA SER A 69 -7.59 9.21 17.94
C SER A 69 -8.07 9.53 16.52
N PHE A 70 -7.62 8.72 15.56
CA PHE A 70 -8.02 8.79 14.15
C PHE A 70 -9.43 8.25 13.90
N ASP A 71 -9.97 8.58 12.73
CA ASP A 71 -11.28 8.13 12.28
C ASP A 71 -11.16 6.79 11.52
N LEU A 72 -11.34 5.67 12.23
CA LEU A 72 -11.34 4.32 11.65
C LEU A 72 -12.42 4.13 10.58
N SER A 73 -13.51 4.90 10.59
CA SER A 73 -14.56 4.78 9.57
C SER A 73 -14.09 5.21 8.18
N ARG A 74 -12.92 5.86 8.09
CA ARG A 74 -12.29 6.35 6.86
C ARG A 74 -10.92 5.73 6.63
N GLU A 75 -10.65 4.56 7.19
CA GLU A 75 -9.38 3.87 6.92
C GLU A 75 -9.25 3.55 5.43
N HIS A 76 -8.08 3.83 4.85
CA HIS A 76 -7.76 3.47 3.48
C HIS A 76 -6.50 2.61 3.37
N PHE A 77 -6.44 1.82 2.32
CA PHE A 77 -5.27 1.10 1.85
C PHE A 77 -4.95 1.49 0.42
N THR A 78 -3.68 1.66 0.08
CA THR A 78 -3.27 2.21 -1.22
C THR A 78 -3.71 1.39 -2.46
N LEU A 79 -4.08 0.12 -2.29
CA LEU A 79 -4.66 -0.71 -3.35
C LEU A 79 -6.18 -0.86 -3.24
N ASP A 80 -6.84 -0.09 -2.38
CA ASP A 80 -8.29 0.04 -2.43
C ASP A 80 -8.71 0.60 -3.80
N GLU A 81 -9.91 0.24 -4.23
CA GLU A 81 -10.43 0.55 -5.58
C GLU A 81 -10.43 2.06 -5.85
N ASP A 82 -10.85 2.86 -4.88
CA ASP A 82 -10.94 4.32 -4.99
C ASP A 82 -9.57 4.99 -5.12
N LEU A 83 -8.59 4.58 -4.31
CA LEU A 83 -7.22 5.08 -4.40
C LEU A 83 -6.52 4.60 -5.67
N SER A 84 -6.77 3.36 -6.10
CA SER A 84 -6.25 2.82 -7.36
C SER A 84 -6.79 3.60 -8.57
N GLN A 85 -8.06 3.97 -8.54
CA GLN A 85 -8.67 4.85 -9.55
C GLN A 85 -8.06 6.25 -9.53
N ALA A 86 -7.80 6.82 -8.35
CA ALA A 86 -7.16 8.12 -8.22
C ALA A 86 -5.76 8.15 -8.85
N VAL A 87 -4.95 7.10 -8.64
CA VAL A 87 -3.63 6.97 -9.29
C VAL A 87 -3.75 6.88 -10.81
N ARG A 88 -4.69 6.08 -11.32
CA ARG A 88 -4.94 5.94 -12.76
C ARG A 88 -5.36 7.28 -13.38
N GLU A 89 -6.28 8.01 -12.74
CA GLU A 89 -6.73 9.32 -13.19
C GLU A 89 -5.58 10.32 -13.26
N VAL A 90 -4.75 10.40 -12.22
CA VAL A 90 -3.58 11.31 -12.20
C VAL A 90 -2.59 10.93 -13.30
N PHE A 91 -2.32 9.64 -13.50
CA PHE A 91 -1.44 9.17 -14.57
C PHE A 91 -1.95 9.60 -15.95
N VAL A 92 -3.23 9.32 -16.27
CA VAL A 92 -3.85 9.69 -17.55
C VAL A 92 -3.81 11.20 -17.75
N ARG A 93 -4.18 11.99 -16.74
CA ARG A 93 -4.17 13.45 -16.81
C ARG A 93 -2.79 14.03 -17.05
N LEU A 94 -1.75 13.46 -16.42
CA LEU A 94 -0.37 13.91 -16.62
C LEU A 94 0.17 13.47 -17.99
N TYR A 95 -0.23 12.31 -18.48
CA TYR A 95 0.08 11.83 -19.83
C TYR A 95 -0.56 12.72 -20.91
N GLU A 96 -1.85 13.04 -20.79
CA GLU A 96 -2.56 13.93 -21.73
C GLU A 96 -1.98 15.36 -21.77
N LYS A 97 -1.40 15.82 -20.65
CA LYS A 97 -0.67 17.10 -20.58
C LYS A 97 0.74 17.05 -21.17
N GLY A 98 1.20 15.88 -21.64
CA GLY A 98 2.57 15.68 -22.14
C GLY A 98 3.64 15.69 -21.04
N LEU A 99 3.26 15.56 -19.76
CA LEU A 99 4.18 15.55 -18.62
C LEU A 99 4.71 14.14 -18.29
N ILE A 100 3.98 13.10 -18.70
CA ILE A 100 4.44 11.71 -18.67
C ILE A 100 4.75 11.28 -20.10
N TYR A 101 5.93 10.71 -20.30
CA TYR A 101 6.37 10.19 -21.59
C TYR A 101 7.23 8.93 -21.39
N ARG A 102 7.45 8.19 -22.48
CA ARG A 102 8.36 7.04 -22.53
C ARG A 102 9.59 7.40 -23.33
N GLY A 103 10.77 7.16 -22.78
CA GLY A 103 12.05 7.42 -23.43
C GLY A 103 13.16 6.53 -22.88
N HIS A 104 14.35 6.66 -23.46
CA HIS A 104 15.56 5.99 -22.97
C HIS A 104 16.35 6.96 -22.09
N TYR A 105 16.63 6.53 -20.87
CA TYR A 105 17.37 7.30 -19.87
C TYR A 105 18.18 6.31 -19.01
N ILE A 106 19.34 6.72 -18.51
CA ILE A 106 20.11 5.90 -17.56
C ILE A 106 19.39 5.96 -16.21
N ILE A 107 18.90 4.82 -15.76
CA ILE A 107 18.26 4.66 -14.44
C ILE A 107 19.23 3.97 -13.47
N ASN A 108 18.92 4.04 -12.18
CA ASN A 108 19.68 3.39 -11.12
C ASN A 108 19.44 1.88 -11.09
#